data_AF-A0A970QAD5-F1
#
_entry.id   AF-A0A970QAD5-F1
#
_cell.length_a   1.000
_cell.length_b   1.000
_cell.length_c   1.000
_cell.angle_alpha   90.00
_cell.angle_beta   90.00
_cell.angle_gamma   90.00
#
_symmetry.space_group_name_H-M   'P 1'
#
loop_
_entity.id
_entity.type
_entity.pdbx_description
1 polymer ?
#
loop_
_entity_poly.entity_id
_entity_poly.type
_entity_poly.pdbx_seq_one_letter_code
_entity_poly.pdbx_strand_id
1 'polypeptide(L)'
;MDDHAKNSPKKARRLAFQALTASIDLLFEKYAYDAYPGVGVEGDIHLKAFHEPDRRLFEEFAGLAYAGLTLVKQDHRWSRVDGHDFWYRLAVAVSSASSCYADAERPEPVPEEPIMILADALLDFLPCACREPGDWVMRIGDALASLHAAFPTDGLRSKVREARSSASWSTDLLEAVARKIDEQRREGG
;
A
#
# COMPACT_ATOMS: atom_id res chain seq x y z
N MET A 1 -30.60 19.68 27.78
CA MET A 1 -29.39 20.51 27.97
C MET A 1 -28.26 19.77 27.27
N ASP A 2 -28.16 20.07 25.98
CA ASP A 2 -27.14 19.82 24.95
C ASP A 2 -26.05 18.75 25.18
N ASP A 3 -26.28 17.60 24.54
CA ASP A 3 -25.36 16.47 24.30
C ASP A 3 -24.28 16.74 23.24
N HIS A 4 -23.73 17.97 23.18
CA HIS A 4 -22.87 18.38 22.04
C HIS A 4 -21.35 18.27 22.22
N ALA A 5 -20.82 17.61 23.26
CA ALA A 5 -19.38 17.72 23.55
C ALA A 5 -18.62 16.42 23.90
N LYS A 6 -18.77 15.32 23.13
CA LYS A 6 -17.86 14.15 23.23
C LYS A 6 -17.49 13.46 21.90
N ASN A 7 -17.48 14.16 20.77
CA ASN A 7 -16.72 13.69 19.59
C ASN A 7 -15.28 14.23 19.70
N SER A 8 -14.42 13.53 20.43
CA SER A 8 -13.00 13.89 20.47
C SER A 8 -12.37 13.70 19.07
N PRO A 9 -11.44 14.57 18.65
CA PRO A 9 -10.75 14.46 17.36
C PRO A 9 -10.16 13.05 17.10
N LYS A 10 -9.70 12.37 18.15
CA LYS A 10 -9.21 10.99 18.09
C LYS A 10 -10.29 9.98 17.66
N LYS A 11 -11.53 10.13 18.16
CA LYS A 11 -12.65 9.26 17.78
C LYS A 11 -13.04 9.47 16.32
N ALA A 12 -13.08 10.73 15.87
CA ALA A 12 -13.35 11.06 14.46
C ALA A 12 -12.30 10.46 13.52
N ARG A 13 -11.01 10.59 13.87
CA ARG A 13 -9.92 9.99 13.09
C ARG A 13 -10.00 8.47 13.02
N ARG A 14 -10.27 7.80 14.16
CA ARG A 14 -10.44 6.34 14.18
C ARG A 14 -11.57 5.91 13.24
N LEU A 15 -12.72 6.60 13.27
CA LEU A 15 -13.84 6.34 12.37
C LEU A 15 -13.46 6.58 10.90
N ALA A 16 -12.69 7.63 10.61
CA ALA A 16 -12.21 7.91 9.26
C ALA A 16 -11.29 6.80 8.73
N PHE A 17 -10.34 6.31 9.54
CA PHE A 17 -9.51 5.17 9.15
C PHE A 17 -10.32 3.88 9.00
N GLN A 18 -11.31 3.64 9.85
CA GLN A 18 -12.21 2.50 9.70
C GLN A 18 -12.99 2.56 8.39
N ALA A 19 -13.46 3.76 7.99
CA ALA A 19 -14.12 3.96 6.71
C ALA A 19 -13.16 3.72 5.53
N LEU A 20 -11.91 4.22 5.60
CA LEU A 20 -10.91 3.95 4.57
C LEU A 20 -10.55 2.46 4.47
N THR A 21 -10.43 1.76 5.60
CA THR A 21 -10.24 0.30 5.63
C THR A 21 -11.41 -0.42 4.97
N ALA A 22 -12.65 -0.07 5.32
CA ALA A 22 -13.84 -0.65 4.71
C ALA A 22 -13.89 -0.40 3.20
N SER A 23 -13.41 0.75 2.72
CA SER A 23 -13.29 0.99 1.28
C SER A 23 -12.33 0.01 0.59
N ILE A 24 -11.21 -0.36 1.23
CA ILE A 24 -10.31 -1.39 0.67
C ILE A 24 -11.00 -2.75 0.63
N ASP A 25 -11.73 -3.09 1.70
CA ASP A 25 -12.45 -4.37 1.78
C ASP A 25 -13.49 -4.48 0.66
N LEU A 26 -14.20 -3.40 0.37
CA LEU A 26 -15.13 -3.32 -0.76
C LEU A 26 -14.43 -3.50 -2.12
N LEU A 27 -13.18 -3.05 -2.28
CA LEU A 27 -12.41 -3.29 -3.51
C LEU A 27 -12.07 -4.77 -3.66
N PHE A 28 -11.67 -5.44 -2.58
CA PHE A 28 -11.45 -6.89 -2.59
C PHE A 28 -12.73 -7.66 -2.88
N GLU A 29 -13.87 -7.27 -2.30
CA GLU A 29 -15.16 -7.92 -2.57
C GLU A 29 -15.61 -7.75 -4.02
N LYS A 30 -15.32 -6.59 -4.62
CA LYS A 30 -15.81 -6.25 -5.96
C LYS A 30 -14.92 -6.78 -7.07
N TYR A 31 -13.60 -6.75 -6.89
CA TYR A 31 -12.64 -6.94 -7.98
C TYR A 31 -11.68 -8.12 -7.75
N ALA A 32 -11.66 -8.71 -6.55
CA ALA A 32 -10.78 -9.82 -6.26
C ALA A 32 -11.52 -11.17 -6.19
N TYR A 33 -10.78 -12.24 -6.43
CA TYR A 33 -11.22 -13.62 -6.32
C TYR A 33 -10.27 -14.40 -5.41
N ASP A 34 -10.74 -15.53 -4.88
CA ASP A 34 -9.89 -16.43 -4.10
C ASP A 34 -8.94 -17.16 -5.04
N ALA A 35 -7.64 -16.85 -4.98
CA ALA A 35 -6.61 -17.44 -5.83
C ALA A 35 -6.33 -18.91 -5.46
N TYR A 36 -6.66 -19.30 -4.22
CA TYR A 36 -6.42 -20.63 -3.69
C TYR A 36 -7.70 -21.19 -3.01
N PRO A 37 -8.74 -21.54 -3.80
CA PRO A 37 -9.99 -22.02 -3.24
C PRO A 37 -9.77 -23.32 -2.43
N GLY A 38 -10.32 -23.36 -1.21
CA GLY A 38 -10.18 -24.51 -0.30
C GLY A 38 -8.89 -24.54 0.53
N VAL A 39 -8.04 -23.51 0.43
CA VAL A 39 -6.86 -23.32 1.28
C VAL A 39 -7.09 -22.15 2.23
N GLY A 40 -6.74 -22.31 3.51
CA GLY A 40 -6.80 -21.24 4.50
C GLY A 40 -8.20 -20.91 5.00
N VAL A 41 -8.37 -19.68 5.48
CA VAL A 41 -9.66 -19.16 5.99
C VAL A 41 -10.34 -18.37 4.88
N GLU A 42 -11.62 -18.63 4.63
CA GLU A 42 -12.42 -17.88 3.66
C GLU A 42 -12.37 -16.38 3.96
N GLY A 43 -12.08 -15.58 2.94
CA GLY A 43 -11.95 -14.13 3.08
C GLY A 43 -10.55 -13.64 3.51
N ASP A 44 -9.56 -14.51 3.64
CA ASP A 44 -8.17 -14.10 3.86
C ASP A 44 -7.64 -13.28 2.66
N ILE A 45 -7.38 -11.99 2.89
CA ILE A 45 -6.91 -11.04 1.87
C ILE A 45 -5.55 -11.45 1.26
N HIS A 46 -4.75 -12.26 1.95
CA HIS A 46 -3.48 -12.75 1.43
C HIS A 46 -3.64 -13.86 0.40
N LEU A 47 -4.82 -14.47 0.35
CA LEU A 47 -5.18 -15.52 -0.60
C LEU A 47 -6.05 -14.98 -1.74
N LYS A 48 -6.26 -13.66 -1.79
CA LYS A 48 -7.01 -12.98 -2.84
C LYS A 48 -6.10 -12.40 -3.93
N ALA A 49 -6.55 -12.53 -5.17
CA ALA A 49 -5.94 -11.93 -6.35
C ALA A 49 -6.95 -11.04 -7.06
N PHE A 50 -6.49 -9.96 -7.69
CA PHE A 50 -7.34 -9.09 -8.50
C PHE A 50 -7.46 -9.64 -9.92
N HIS A 51 -8.69 -9.69 -10.45
CA HIS A 51 -8.92 -10.07 -11.84
C HIS A 51 -8.68 -8.85 -12.74
N GLU A 52 -7.73 -8.96 -13.67
CA GLU A 52 -7.38 -7.91 -14.64
C GLU A 52 -7.31 -6.49 -14.03
N PRO A 53 -6.36 -6.23 -13.11
CA PRO A 53 -6.20 -4.90 -12.52
C PRO A 53 -6.08 -3.83 -13.60
N ASP A 54 -6.93 -2.81 -13.53
CA ASP A 54 -7.00 -1.76 -14.55
C ASP A 54 -6.57 -0.41 -13.98
N ARG A 55 -6.53 0.60 -14.86
CA ARG A 55 -6.21 1.98 -14.50
C ARG A 55 -7.05 2.48 -13.33
N ARG A 56 -8.35 2.20 -13.35
CA ARG A 56 -9.30 2.70 -12.36
C ARG A 56 -8.99 2.16 -10.97
N LEU A 57 -8.61 0.89 -10.86
CA LEU A 57 -8.25 0.29 -9.58
C LEU A 57 -7.03 0.98 -8.94
N PHE A 58 -5.99 1.27 -9.73
CA PHE A 58 -4.82 1.99 -9.23
C PHE A 58 -5.12 3.45 -8.86
N GLU A 59 -5.99 4.13 -9.60
CA GLU A 59 -6.50 5.46 -9.24
C GLU A 59 -7.31 5.42 -7.92
N GLU A 60 -8.14 4.39 -7.71
CA GLU A 60 -8.90 4.19 -6.47
C GLU A 60 -7.95 3.95 -5.28
N PHE A 61 -6.92 3.10 -5.43
CA PHE A 61 -5.89 2.92 -4.40
C PHE A 61 -5.14 4.22 -4.10
N ALA A 62 -4.74 4.98 -5.13
CA ALA A 62 -4.03 6.25 -4.95
C ALA A 62 -4.88 7.27 -4.20
N GLY A 63 -6.18 7.36 -4.52
CA GLY A 63 -7.14 8.20 -3.82
C GLY A 63 -7.26 7.83 -2.33
N LEU A 64 -7.34 6.53 -2.02
CA LEU A 64 -7.36 6.04 -0.64
C LEU A 64 -6.05 6.37 0.10
N ALA A 65 -4.90 6.15 -0.55
CA ALA A 65 -3.59 6.48 0.01
C ALA A 65 -3.48 7.98 0.34
N TYR A 66 -3.90 8.85 -0.58
CA TYR A 66 -3.91 10.30 -0.39
C TYR A 66 -4.82 10.71 0.77
N ALA A 67 -6.02 10.14 0.85
CA ALA A 67 -6.94 10.40 1.96
C ALA A 67 -6.33 9.95 3.30
N GLY A 68 -5.71 8.78 3.34
CA GLY A 68 -4.97 8.27 4.49
C GLY A 68 -3.85 9.22 4.94
N LEU A 69 -3.02 9.71 4.00
CA LEU A 69 -1.95 10.68 4.31
C LEU A 69 -2.51 11.99 4.86
N THR A 70 -3.63 12.48 4.33
CA THR A 70 -4.26 13.72 4.77
C THR A 70 -4.68 13.64 6.23
N LEU A 71 -5.22 12.49 6.67
CA LEU A 71 -5.58 12.25 8.07
C LEU A 71 -4.36 12.24 9.02
N VAL A 72 -3.18 11.89 8.51
CA VAL A 72 -1.92 11.85 9.28
C VAL A 72 -1.26 13.23 9.34
N LYS A 73 -1.20 13.94 8.20
CA LYS A 73 -0.58 15.27 8.10
C LYS A 73 -1.25 16.30 9.02
N GLN A 74 -2.55 16.14 9.27
CA GLN A 74 -3.32 17.02 10.17
C GLN A 74 -2.92 16.92 11.66
N ASP A 75 -2.22 15.87 12.11
CA ASP A 75 -1.88 15.67 13.54
C ASP A 75 -0.37 15.55 13.79
N HIS A 76 0.46 15.78 12.77
CA HIS A 76 1.94 15.76 12.80
C HIS A 76 2.59 14.51 13.40
N ARG A 77 1.83 13.44 13.65
CA ARG A 77 2.31 12.18 14.19
C ARG A 77 1.51 11.02 13.62
N TRP A 78 2.24 10.08 13.04
CA TRP A 78 1.81 8.70 12.98
C TRP A 78 1.60 8.19 14.42
N SER A 79 0.35 8.12 14.86
CA SER A 79 0.02 7.60 16.18
C SER A 79 -0.01 6.07 16.11
N ARG A 80 0.57 5.39 17.11
CA ARG A 80 0.78 3.93 17.22
C ARG A 80 -0.45 3.01 17.04
N VAL A 81 -1.64 3.55 16.81
CA VAL A 81 -2.90 2.76 16.84
C VAL A 81 -3.84 3.11 15.69
N ASP A 82 -3.80 4.34 15.17
CA ASP A 82 -4.80 4.78 14.20
C ASP A 82 -4.28 4.63 12.77
N GLY A 83 -4.97 3.83 11.96
CA GLY A 83 -4.71 3.68 10.52
C GLY A 83 -3.76 2.55 10.13
N HIS A 84 -3.18 1.85 11.11
CA HIS A 84 -2.33 0.69 10.88
C HIS A 84 -3.00 -0.37 9.99
N ASP A 85 -4.21 -0.81 10.35
CA ASP A 85 -4.97 -1.80 9.55
C ASP A 85 -5.25 -1.32 8.13
N PHE A 86 -5.50 -0.01 7.95
CA PHE A 86 -5.70 0.60 6.65
C PHE A 86 -4.44 0.48 5.79
N TRP A 87 -3.28 0.93 6.30
CA TRP A 87 -2.03 0.90 5.55
C TRP A 87 -1.55 -0.51 5.26
N TYR A 88 -1.77 -1.44 6.20
CA TYR A 88 -1.53 -2.86 6.00
C TYR A 88 -2.35 -3.42 4.83
N ARG A 89 -3.68 -3.24 4.88
CA ARG A 89 -4.58 -3.74 3.83
C ARG A 89 -4.30 -3.08 2.49
N LEU A 90 -3.96 -1.79 2.48
CA LEU A 90 -3.58 -1.07 1.28
C LEU A 90 -2.30 -1.68 0.66
N ALA A 91 -1.28 -1.94 1.47
CA ALA A 91 -0.04 -2.56 1.00
C ALA A 91 -0.30 -3.96 0.40
N VAL A 92 -1.13 -4.78 1.06
CA VAL A 92 -1.51 -6.10 0.53
C VAL A 92 -2.27 -5.97 -0.80
N ALA A 93 -3.26 -5.06 -0.87
CA ALA A 93 -4.05 -4.83 -2.08
C ALA A 93 -3.18 -4.37 -3.25
N VAL A 94 -2.30 -3.40 -3.00
CA VAL A 94 -1.36 -2.85 -3.97
C VAL A 94 -0.38 -3.92 -4.45
N SER A 95 0.18 -4.73 -3.54
CA SER A 95 1.09 -5.81 -3.91
C SER A 95 0.41 -6.83 -4.82
N SER A 96 -0.78 -7.30 -4.42
CA SER A 96 -1.58 -8.26 -5.19
C SER A 96 -1.96 -7.72 -6.56
N ALA A 97 -2.53 -6.52 -6.62
CA ALA A 97 -2.92 -5.88 -7.88
C ALA A 97 -1.73 -5.62 -8.81
N SER A 98 -0.59 -5.17 -8.26
CA SER A 98 0.61 -4.93 -9.08
C SER A 98 1.18 -6.23 -9.64
N SER A 99 1.22 -7.31 -8.84
CA SER A 99 1.62 -8.63 -9.34
C SER A 99 0.70 -9.13 -10.44
N CYS A 100 -0.62 -9.08 -10.26
CA CYS A 100 -1.57 -9.48 -11.29
C CYS A 100 -1.50 -8.59 -12.55
N TYR A 101 -1.21 -7.30 -12.41
CA TYR A 101 -1.00 -6.40 -13.54
C TYR A 101 0.26 -6.76 -14.33
N ALA A 102 1.36 -7.07 -13.65
CA ALA A 102 2.62 -7.46 -14.28
C ALA A 102 2.50 -8.79 -15.07
N ASP A 103 1.66 -9.71 -14.58
CA ASP A 103 1.42 -11.01 -15.21
C ASP A 103 0.35 -10.97 -16.32
N ALA A 104 -0.35 -9.84 -16.50
CA ALA A 104 -1.39 -9.70 -17.51
C ALA A 104 -0.79 -9.70 -18.93
N GLU A 105 -1.44 -10.38 -19.88
CA GLU A 105 -0.95 -10.46 -21.26
C GLU A 105 -0.94 -9.10 -21.98
N ARG A 106 -1.93 -8.25 -21.70
CA ARG A 106 -2.12 -6.92 -22.30
C ARG A 106 -2.77 -5.95 -21.31
N PRO A 107 -2.05 -5.54 -20.24
CA PRO A 107 -2.60 -4.65 -19.25
C PRO A 107 -2.94 -3.27 -19.86
N GLU A 108 -4.02 -2.65 -19.36
CA GLU A 108 -4.35 -1.26 -19.73
C GLU A 108 -3.29 -0.29 -19.19
N PRO A 109 -2.79 0.66 -19.99
CA PRO A 109 -1.83 1.65 -19.50
C PRO A 109 -2.35 2.46 -18.31
N VAL A 110 -1.62 2.42 -17.20
CA VAL A 110 -1.88 3.25 -16.02
C VAL A 110 -1.00 4.50 -16.06
N PRO A 111 -1.55 5.71 -15.82
CA PRO A 111 -0.74 6.92 -15.67
C PRO A 111 0.29 6.79 -14.53
N GLU A 112 1.42 7.48 -14.65
CA GLU A 112 2.47 7.42 -13.61
C GLU A 112 2.03 8.07 -12.29
N GLU A 113 1.19 9.11 -12.33
CA GLU A 113 0.78 9.86 -11.14
C GLU A 113 0.17 8.99 -10.01
N PRO A 114 -0.84 8.13 -10.25
CA PRO A 114 -1.34 7.18 -9.24
C PRO A 114 -0.26 6.29 -8.63
N ILE A 115 0.66 5.78 -9.47
CA ILE A 115 1.75 4.88 -9.03
C ILE A 115 2.70 5.62 -8.10
N MET A 116 3.04 6.87 -8.43
CA MET A 116 3.92 7.70 -7.62
C MET A 116 3.26 8.10 -6.30
N ILE A 117 1.96 8.41 -6.29
CA ILE A 117 1.18 8.67 -5.05
C ILE A 117 1.23 7.45 -4.12
N LEU A 118 1.03 6.24 -4.67
CA LEU A 118 1.07 5.00 -3.90
C LEU A 118 2.46 4.75 -3.30
N ALA A 119 3.50 4.89 -4.13
CA ALA A 119 4.87 4.71 -3.69
C ALA A 119 5.26 5.71 -2.59
N ASP A 120 4.92 6.98 -2.77
CA ASP A 120 5.18 8.02 -1.76
C ASP A 120 4.46 7.73 -0.45
N ALA A 121 3.19 7.34 -0.52
CA ALA A 121 2.42 7.05 0.68
C ALA A 121 2.96 5.85 1.46
N LEU A 122 3.37 4.79 0.75
CA LEU A 122 3.99 3.60 1.34
C LEU A 122 5.36 3.92 1.96
N LEU A 123 6.19 4.71 1.28
CA LEU A 123 7.48 5.16 1.80
C LEU A 123 7.34 6.10 3.00
N ASP A 124 6.37 7.01 2.99
CA ASP A 124 6.06 7.91 4.10
C ASP A 124 5.60 7.15 5.36
N PHE A 125 4.88 6.03 5.18
CA PHE A 125 4.42 5.19 6.28
C PHE A 125 5.50 4.23 6.81
N LEU A 126 6.43 3.80 5.96
CA LEU A 126 7.43 2.78 6.29
C LEU A 126 8.21 3.02 7.60
N PRO A 127 8.69 4.25 7.93
CA PRO A 127 9.36 4.50 9.20
C PRO A 127 8.51 4.17 10.43
N CYS A 128 7.19 4.23 10.30
CA CYS A 128 6.26 3.94 11.39
C CYS A 128 6.02 2.45 11.52
N ALA A 129 5.90 1.73 10.41
CA ALA A 129 5.89 0.27 10.42
C ALA A 129 7.17 -0.31 11.06
N CYS A 130 8.35 0.28 10.80
CA CYS A 130 9.61 -0.18 11.38
C CYS A 130 9.72 0.04 12.90
N ARG A 131 8.95 0.97 13.49
CA ARG A 131 8.96 1.24 14.94
C ARG A 131 8.22 0.19 15.77
N GLU A 132 7.29 -0.52 15.14
CA GLU A 132 6.48 -1.58 15.75
C GLU A 132 6.50 -2.80 14.83
N PRO A 133 7.63 -3.53 14.82
CA PRO A 133 7.86 -4.57 13.83
C PRO A 133 6.85 -5.71 13.99
N GLY A 134 6.17 -5.98 12.89
CA GLY A 134 5.38 -7.17 12.57
C GLY A 134 5.37 -7.33 11.05
N ASP A 135 4.41 -8.08 10.50
CA ASP A 135 4.37 -8.35 9.05
C ASP A 135 4.20 -7.10 8.16
N TRP A 136 3.72 -5.97 8.71
CA TRP A 136 3.53 -4.68 8.03
C TRP A 136 4.73 -4.22 7.22
N VAL A 137 5.93 -4.33 7.81
CA VAL A 137 7.18 -3.88 7.19
C VAL A 137 7.45 -4.70 5.93
N MET A 138 7.26 -6.02 6.01
CA MET A 138 7.38 -6.92 4.87
C MET A 138 6.31 -6.61 3.82
N ARG A 139 5.05 -6.39 4.22
CA ARG A 139 3.96 -6.06 3.27
C ARG A 139 4.17 -4.77 2.52
N ILE A 140 4.70 -3.73 3.18
CA ILE A 140 5.07 -2.48 2.51
C ILE A 140 6.22 -2.72 1.53
N GLY A 141 7.23 -3.49 1.93
CA GLY A 141 8.33 -3.88 1.04
C GLY A 141 7.85 -4.66 -0.19
N ASP A 142 6.97 -5.64 0.00
CA ASP A 142 6.35 -6.42 -1.06
C ASP A 142 5.54 -5.54 -2.01
N ALA A 143 4.74 -4.61 -1.47
CA ALA A 143 3.97 -3.65 -2.26
C ALA A 143 4.87 -2.76 -3.13
N LEU A 144 5.95 -2.21 -2.57
CA LEU A 144 6.90 -1.38 -3.31
C LEU A 144 7.63 -2.17 -4.40
N ALA A 145 8.03 -3.41 -4.11
CA ALA A 145 8.68 -4.28 -5.08
C ALA A 145 7.73 -4.69 -6.22
N SER A 146 6.49 -5.09 -5.90
CA SER A 146 5.49 -5.44 -6.91
C SER A 146 5.09 -4.23 -7.75
N LEU A 147 4.94 -3.04 -7.16
CA LEU A 147 4.69 -1.80 -7.89
C LEU A 147 5.80 -1.51 -8.89
N HIS A 148 7.07 -1.65 -8.49
CA HIS A 148 8.19 -1.43 -9.40
C HIS A 148 8.26 -2.48 -10.52
N ALA A 149 7.97 -3.74 -10.21
CA ALA A 149 7.92 -4.79 -11.22
C ALA A 149 6.84 -4.51 -12.28
N ALA A 150 5.66 -4.05 -11.85
CA ALA A 150 4.54 -3.69 -12.72
C ALA A 150 4.78 -2.39 -13.50
N PHE A 151 5.44 -1.41 -12.87
CA PHE A 151 5.65 -0.07 -13.40
C PHE A 151 7.12 0.35 -13.21
N PRO A 152 8.04 -0.12 -14.08
CA PRO A 152 9.46 0.13 -13.94
C PRO A 152 9.84 1.57 -14.37
N THR A 153 9.35 2.58 -13.65
CA THR A 153 9.67 4.00 -13.91
C THR A 153 10.95 4.41 -13.19
N ASP A 154 11.73 5.29 -13.82
CA ASP A 154 12.94 5.84 -13.19
C ASP A 154 12.61 6.69 -11.94
N GLY A 155 11.43 7.31 -11.92
CA GLY A 155 10.92 8.07 -10.78
C GLY A 155 10.75 7.20 -9.53
N LEU A 156 10.11 6.03 -9.67
CA LEU A 156 9.90 5.10 -8.57
C LEU A 156 11.24 4.57 -8.02
N ARG A 157 12.18 4.25 -8.91
CA ARG A 157 13.53 3.83 -8.52
C ARG A 157 14.27 4.92 -7.74
N SER A 158 14.21 6.18 -8.19
CA SER A 158 14.85 7.30 -7.50
C SER A 158 14.32 7.43 -6.07
N LYS A 159 13.00 7.38 -5.89
CA LYS A 159 12.36 7.49 -4.58
C LYS A 159 12.76 6.38 -3.62
N VAL A 160 12.80 5.11 -4.06
CA VAL A 160 13.25 4.01 -3.20
C VAL A 160 14.71 4.20 -2.79
N ARG A 161 15.59 4.65 -3.70
CA ARG A 161 16.99 4.95 -3.39
C ARG A 161 17.15 6.12 -2.43
N GLU A 162 16.39 7.20 -2.61
CA GLU A 162 16.38 8.38 -1.75
C GLU A 162 15.91 8.03 -0.33
N ALA A 163 14.83 7.24 -0.22
CA ALA A 163 14.33 6.73 1.04
C ALA A 163 15.41 5.88 1.74
N ARG A 164 16.13 5.02 0.98
CA ARG A 164 17.23 4.19 1.53
C ARG A 164 18.34 5.05 2.13
N SER A 165 18.73 6.14 1.47
CA SER A 165 19.76 7.04 1.99
C SER A 165 19.32 7.90 3.18
N SER A 166 18.01 8.12 3.33
CA SER A 166 17.47 9.07 4.31
C SER A 166 17.00 8.41 5.61
N ALA A 167 16.75 7.10 5.61
CA ALA A 167 16.16 6.40 6.73
C ALA A 167 17.17 5.46 7.42
N SER A 168 17.45 5.68 8.71
CA SER A 168 18.33 4.82 9.51
C SER A 168 17.65 3.59 10.10
N TRP A 169 16.31 3.55 10.17
CA TRP A 169 15.54 2.45 10.79
C TRP A 169 14.92 1.48 9.79
N SER A 170 14.96 1.79 8.49
CA SER A 170 14.41 0.96 7.41
C SER A 170 15.46 0.65 6.34
N THR A 171 16.75 0.90 6.62
CA THR A 171 17.84 0.78 5.65
C THR A 171 17.94 -0.64 5.08
N ASP A 172 17.93 -1.67 5.93
CA ASP A 172 18.06 -3.07 5.51
C ASP A 172 16.90 -3.53 4.62
N LEU A 173 15.66 -3.11 4.94
CA LEU A 173 14.50 -3.40 4.11
C LEU A 173 14.57 -2.66 2.78
N LEU A 174 14.87 -1.36 2.80
CA LEU A 174 14.97 -0.57 1.58
C LEU A 174 16.14 -1.04 0.71
N GLU A 175 17.19 -1.59 1.31
CA GLU A 175 18.26 -2.27 0.60
C GLU A 175 17.81 -3.60 -0.01
N ALA A 176 17.00 -4.40 0.70
CA ALA A 176 16.38 -5.61 0.13
C ALA A 176 15.44 -5.28 -1.04
N VAL A 177 14.58 -4.26 -0.90
CA VAL A 177 13.68 -3.78 -1.97
C VAL A 177 14.50 -3.27 -3.15
N ALA A 178 15.52 -2.44 -2.91
CA ALA A 178 16.39 -1.94 -3.98
C ALA A 178 17.16 -3.06 -4.70
N ARG A 179 17.66 -4.07 -3.96
CA ARG A 179 18.30 -5.24 -4.56
C ARG A 179 17.34 -6.03 -5.44
N LYS A 180 16.13 -6.30 -4.95
CA LYS A 180 15.08 -6.99 -5.73
C LYS A 180 14.73 -6.23 -7.01
N ILE A 181 14.64 -4.91 -6.92
CA ILE A 181 14.45 -4.00 -8.07
C ILE A 181 15.61 -4.12 -9.08
N ASP A 182 16.85 -4.11 -8.61
CA ASP A 182 18.04 -4.20 -9.46
C ASP A 182 18.20 -5.59 -10.10
N GLU A 183 17.82 -6.65 -9.40
CA GLU A 183 17.84 -8.04 -9.87
C GLU A 183 16.83 -8.25 -11.01
N GLN A 184 15.58 -7.82 -10.86
CA GLN A 184 14.55 -7.91 -11.90
C GLN A 184 14.98 -7.23 -13.21
N ARG A 185 15.76 -6.15 -13.13
CA ARG A 185 16.30 -5.47 -14.32
C ARG A 185 17.36 -6.30 -15.06
N ARG A 186 18.17 -7.09 -14.34
CA ARG A 186 19.22 -7.93 -14.95
C ARG A 186 18.63 -9.15 -15.66
N GLU A 187 17.48 -9.62 -15.21
CA GLU A 187 16.79 -10.78 -15.78
C GLU A 187 15.90 -10.41 -16.98
N GLY A 188 15.45 -9.15 -17.07
CA GLY A 188 14.60 -8.64 -18.16
C GLY A 188 15.32 -7.85 -19.26
N GLY A 189 16.65 -7.91 -19.35
CA GLY A 189 17.46 -7.25 -20.39
C GLY A 189 18.16 -8.27 -21.30
#